data_AF-A0A7Y3DMX3-F1
#
_entry.id   AF-A0A7Y3DMX3-F1
#
_cell.length_a   1.000
_cell.length_b   1.000
_cell.length_c   1.000
_cell.angle_alpha   90.00
_cell.angle_beta   90.00
_cell.angle_gamma   90.00
#
_symmetry.space_group_name_H-M   'P 1'
#
loop_
_entity.id
_entity.type
_entity.pdbx_description
1 polymer ?
#
loop_
_entity_poly.entity_id
_entity_poly.type
_entity_poly.pdbx_seq_one_letter_code
_entity_poly.pdbx_strand_id
1 'polypeptide(L)'
;HAWLEYILCVAGRPAEGLALLKKAIRLSPIPPNWYLNYMAMAYRMMERYDESLEVSKQALHLNPDDLYAHLSLAVTYGLLDREAEAREAAAEVLRIDPDFSIEYFAKTSPIKDPADRKRLISALRKAGLM
;
A
#
# COMPACT_ATOMS: atom_id res chain seq x y z
N HIS A 1 -0.06 19.93 -1.06
CA HIS A 1 -0.01 19.32 -2.41
C HIS A 1 -0.42 17.86 -2.38
N ALA A 2 0.12 17.02 -1.48
CA ALA A 2 -0.25 15.62 -1.10
C ALA A 2 -1.66 15.06 -1.41
N TRP A 3 -2.69 15.91 -1.24
CA TRP A 3 -4.09 15.52 -1.30
C TRP A 3 -4.56 15.24 -2.74
N LEU A 4 -4.00 15.95 -3.73
CA LEU A 4 -4.38 15.76 -5.13
C LEU A 4 -3.78 14.48 -5.71
N GLU A 5 -2.54 14.15 -5.35
CA GLU A 5 -1.87 12.93 -5.81
C GLU A 5 -2.59 11.69 -5.24
N TYR A 6 -2.93 11.73 -3.95
CA TYR A 6 -3.76 10.72 -3.30
C TYR A 6 -5.13 10.57 -3.97
N ILE A 7 -5.84 11.68 -4.20
CA ILE A 7 -7.17 11.68 -4.85
C ILE A 7 -7.12 11.10 -6.26
N LEU A 8 -6.06 11.37 -7.04
CA LEU A 8 -5.96 10.86 -8.41
C LEU A 8 -5.66 9.36 -8.45
N CYS A 9 -4.82 8.86 -7.54
CA CYS A 9 -4.59 7.42 -7.40
C CYS A 9 -5.90 6.66 -7.15
N VAL A 10 -6.75 7.24 -6.30
CA VAL A 10 -7.95 6.56 -5.80
C VAL A 10 -9.21 6.87 -6.61
N ALA A 11 -9.16 7.90 -7.47
CA ALA A 11 -10.24 8.26 -8.40
C ALA A 11 -10.22 7.43 -9.70
N GLY A 12 -9.46 6.33 -9.75
CA GLY A 12 -9.36 5.47 -10.94
C GLY A 12 -8.37 5.98 -11.99
N ARG A 13 -7.49 6.93 -11.63
CA ARG A 13 -6.42 7.45 -12.51
C ARG A 13 -5.03 7.22 -11.89
N PRO A 14 -4.68 5.96 -11.53
CA PRO A 14 -3.45 5.66 -10.81
C PRO A 14 -2.17 6.03 -11.56
N ALA A 15 -2.17 5.98 -12.90
CA ALA A 15 -1.03 6.39 -13.71
C ALA A 15 -0.71 7.89 -13.58
N GLU A 16 -1.74 8.73 -13.50
CA GLU A 16 -1.57 10.18 -13.38
C GLU A 16 -1.20 10.58 -11.96
N GLY A 17 -1.82 9.95 -10.95
CA GLY A 17 -1.40 10.08 -9.57
C GLY A 17 0.08 9.70 -9.40
N LEU A 18 0.52 8.59 -10.01
CA LEU A 18 1.92 8.17 -10.00
C LEU A 18 2.85 9.19 -10.66
N ALA A 19 2.46 9.79 -11.79
CA ALA A 19 3.27 10.80 -12.46
C ALA A 19 3.48 12.05 -11.57
N LEU A 20 2.43 12.46 -10.84
CA LEU A 20 2.51 13.56 -9.89
C LEU A 20 3.34 13.20 -8.65
N LEU A 21 3.17 11.99 -8.09
CA LEU A 21 4.00 11.49 -6.98
C LEU A 21 5.49 11.51 -7.36
N LYS A 22 5.84 10.98 -8.54
CA LYS A 22 7.22 11.01 -9.05
C LYS A 22 7.76 12.43 -9.20
N LYS A 23 6.94 13.38 -9.67
CA LYS A 23 7.32 14.79 -9.76
C LYS A 23 7.54 15.39 -8.37
N ALA A 24 6.66 15.13 -7.42
CA ALA A 24 6.74 15.63 -6.06
C ALA A 24 8.00 15.12 -5.34
N ILE A 25 8.30 13.82 -5.47
CA ILE A 25 9.51 13.19 -4.92
C ILE A 25 10.76 13.87 -5.49
N ARG A 26 10.85 14.09 -6.80
CA ARG A 26 12.00 14.77 -7.42
C ARG A 26 12.22 16.21 -6.94
N LEU A 27 11.15 16.89 -6.53
CA LEU A 27 11.20 18.28 -6.07
C LEU A 27 11.44 18.39 -4.57
N SER A 28 11.41 17.28 -3.84
CA SER A 28 11.54 17.27 -2.39
C SER A 28 12.92 16.72 -1.98
N PRO A 29 13.73 17.49 -1.23
CA PRO A 29 15.04 17.02 -0.76
C PRO A 29 14.96 15.78 0.14
N ILE A 30 13.87 15.65 0.89
CA ILE A 30 13.55 14.49 1.73
C ILE A 30 12.04 14.26 1.60
N PRO A 31 11.60 13.40 0.66
CA PRO A 31 10.19 13.13 0.50
C PRO A 31 9.64 12.43 1.76
N PRO A 32 8.54 12.91 2.32
CA PRO A 32 7.84 12.18 3.38
C PRO A 32 7.51 10.73 2.99
N ASN A 33 7.61 9.80 3.94
CA ASN A 33 7.46 8.37 3.64
C ASN A 33 6.10 8.00 3.02
N TRP A 34 5.04 8.76 3.37
CA TRP A 34 3.70 8.56 2.82
C TRP A 34 3.62 8.72 1.29
N TYR A 35 4.57 9.43 0.64
CA TYR A 35 4.67 9.46 -0.82
C TYR A 35 4.95 8.06 -1.40
N LEU A 36 5.83 7.28 -0.76
CA LEU A 36 6.15 5.93 -1.18
C LEU A 36 4.96 4.99 -0.94
N ASN A 37 4.24 5.15 0.17
CA ASN A 37 3.03 4.36 0.45
C ASN A 37 1.96 4.56 -0.63
N TYR A 38 1.72 5.81 -1.06
CA TYR A 38 0.78 6.09 -2.16
C TYR A 38 1.29 5.59 -3.52
N MET A 39 2.60 5.62 -3.74
CA MET A 39 3.21 5.10 -4.96
C MET A 39 3.10 3.58 -5.06
N ALA A 40 3.33 2.86 -3.96
CA ALA A 40 3.12 1.42 -3.86
C ALA A 40 1.65 1.04 -4.10
N MET A 41 0.71 1.79 -3.51
CA MET A 41 -0.73 1.63 -3.76
C MET A 41 -1.08 1.86 -5.24
N ALA A 42 -0.55 2.92 -5.87
CA ALA A 42 -0.81 3.22 -7.27
C ALA A 42 -0.31 2.11 -8.19
N TYR A 43 0.90 1.59 -7.96
CA TYR A 43 1.42 0.44 -8.71
C TYR A 43 0.55 -0.80 -8.54
N ARG A 44 0.11 -1.11 -7.32
CA ARG A 44 -0.80 -2.23 -7.06
C ARG A 44 -2.14 -2.09 -7.78
N MET A 45 -2.72 -0.89 -7.82
CA MET A 45 -3.96 -0.62 -8.57
C MET A 45 -3.79 -0.73 -10.08
N MET A 46 -2.56 -0.64 -10.59
CA MET A 46 -2.22 -0.89 -11.99
C MET A 46 -1.75 -2.34 -12.23
N GLU A 47 -1.92 -3.23 -11.25
CA GLU A 47 -1.44 -4.63 -11.29
C GLU A 47 0.08 -4.76 -11.51
N ARG A 48 0.83 -3.69 -11.22
CA ARG A 48 2.29 -3.62 -11.28
C ARG A 48 2.88 -4.03 -9.93
N TYR A 49 2.74 -5.31 -9.60
CA TYR A 49 3.02 -5.82 -8.27
C TYR A 49 4.51 -5.76 -7.90
N ASP A 50 5.42 -6.05 -8.83
CA ASP A 50 6.86 -5.99 -8.57
C ASP A 50 7.29 -4.57 -8.18
N GLU A 51 6.85 -3.54 -8.91
CA GLU A 51 7.15 -2.15 -8.52
C GLU A 51 6.50 -1.74 -7.21
N SER A 52 5.32 -2.29 -6.89
CA SER A 52 4.69 -2.07 -5.58
C SER A 52 5.54 -2.64 -4.45
N LEU A 53 6.09 -3.85 -4.62
CA LEU A 53 7.00 -4.47 -3.64
C LEU A 53 8.27 -3.65 -3.46
N GLU A 54 8.92 -3.25 -4.56
CA GLU A 54 10.16 -2.48 -4.50
C GLU A 54 9.98 -1.14 -3.79
N VAL A 55 8.90 -0.42 -4.09
CA VAL A 55 8.60 0.86 -3.42
C VAL A 55 8.26 0.66 -1.95
N SER A 56 7.53 -0.40 -1.60
CA SER A 56 7.21 -0.69 -0.20
C SER A 56 8.47 -1.03 0.60
N LYS A 57 9.42 -1.78 0.03
CA LYS A 57 10.74 -2.03 0.66
C LYS A 57 11.55 -0.76 0.81
N GLN A 58 11.50 0.16 -0.16
CA GLN A 58 12.14 1.48 -0.03
C GLN A 58 11.53 2.27 1.13
N ALA A 59 10.21 2.25 1.30
CA ALA A 59 9.55 2.91 2.43
C ALA A 59 10.00 2.32 3.78
N LEU A 60 10.20 1.01 3.86
CA LEU A 60 10.72 0.34 5.04
C LEU A 60 12.21 0.62 5.30
N HIS A 61 13.00 0.87 4.26
CA HIS A 61 14.39 1.30 4.44
C HIS A 61 14.47 2.69 5.09
N LEU A 62 13.50 3.56 4.81
CA LEU A 62 13.41 4.90 5.44
C LEU A 62 12.78 4.84 6.84
N ASN A 63 11.77 4.00 7.02
CA ASN A 63 11.13 3.76 8.31
C ASN A 63 10.74 2.28 8.45
N PRO A 64 11.52 1.49 9.20
CA PRO A 64 11.24 0.05 9.40
C PRO A 64 9.90 -0.24 10.07
N ASP A 65 9.36 0.70 10.83
CA ASP A 65 8.08 0.57 11.54
C ASP A 65 6.92 1.27 10.80
N ASP A 66 7.04 1.50 9.49
CA ASP A 66 5.92 2.03 8.69
C ASP A 66 4.83 0.97 8.49
N LEU A 67 3.76 1.10 9.28
CA LEU A 67 2.57 0.26 9.22
C LEU A 67 2.00 0.11 7.79
N TYR A 68 1.94 1.21 7.03
CA TYR A 68 1.34 1.21 5.69
C TYR A 68 2.24 0.55 4.64
N ALA A 69 3.56 0.59 4.83
CA ALA A 69 4.50 -0.12 3.97
C ALA A 69 4.41 -1.63 4.19
N HIS A 70 4.32 -2.09 5.45
CA HIS A 70 4.07 -3.51 5.78
C HIS A 70 2.70 -3.97 5.27
N LEU A 71 1.65 -3.17 5.42
CA LEU A 71 0.35 -3.46 4.82
C LEU A 71 0.43 -3.58 3.29
N SER A 72 1.16 -2.68 2.63
CA SER A 72 1.32 -2.74 1.18
C SER A 72 2.05 -4.02 0.74
N LEU A 73 3.06 -4.47 1.48
CA LEU A 73 3.70 -5.77 1.25
C LEU A 73 2.73 -6.93 1.46
N ALA A 74 2.01 -6.98 2.59
CA ALA A 74 1.08 -8.05 2.91
C ALA A 74 0.01 -8.22 1.82
N VAL A 75 -0.57 -7.11 1.36
CA VAL A 75 -1.56 -7.11 0.27
C VAL A 75 -0.92 -7.57 -1.03
N THR A 76 0.22 -6.98 -1.42
CA THR A 76 0.83 -7.28 -2.72
C THR A 76 1.32 -8.72 -2.80
N TYR A 77 1.94 -9.26 -1.74
CA TYR A 77 2.28 -10.69 -1.68
C TYR A 77 1.04 -11.58 -1.70
N GLY A 78 -0.03 -11.22 -0.98
CA GLY A 78 -1.30 -11.95 -1.01
C GLY A 78 -1.97 -11.97 -2.39
N LEU A 79 -1.81 -10.91 -3.20
CA LEU A 79 -2.28 -10.84 -4.59
C LEU A 79 -1.40 -11.66 -5.57
N LEU A 80 -0.14 -11.88 -5.22
CA LEU A 80 0.79 -12.74 -5.95
C LEU A 80 0.74 -14.21 -5.49
N ASP A 81 -0.20 -14.56 -4.60
CA ASP A 81 -0.29 -15.87 -3.93
C ASP A 81 1.01 -16.31 -3.22
N ARG A 82 1.83 -15.34 -2.81
CA ARG A 82 3.05 -15.52 -2.01
C ARG A 82 2.72 -15.48 -0.52
N GLU A 83 2.05 -16.53 -0.07
CA GLU A 83 1.36 -16.55 1.23
C GLU A 83 2.32 -16.49 2.43
N ALA A 84 3.51 -17.07 2.34
CA ALA A 84 4.50 -17.04 3.41
C ALA A 84 4.98 -15.60 3.66
N GLU A 85 5.39 -14.90 2.62
CA GLU A 85 5.85 -13.51 2.69
C GLU A 85 4.71 -12.56 3.07
N ALA A 86 3.48 -12.85 2.63
CA ALA A 86 2.30 -12.10 3.05
C ALA A 86 2.08 -12.21 4.56
N ARG A 87 2.21 -13.41 5.14
CA ARG A 87 2.09 -13.65 6.59
C ARG A 87 3.20 -12.96 7.39
N GLU A 88 4.43 -12.96 6.90
CA GLU A 88 5.53 -12.24 7.55
C GLU A 88 5.25 -10.74 7.61
N ALA A 89 4.82 -10.14 6.49
CA ALA A 89 4.46 -8.72 6.46
C ALA A 89 3.25 -8.41 7.36
N ALA A 90 2.25 -9.30 7.39
CA ALA A 90 1.09 -9.18 8.29
C ALA A 90 1.48 -9.29 9.77
N ALA A 91 2.45 -10.13 10.12
CA ALA A 91 2.95 -10.23 11.49
C ALA A 91 3.58 -8.92 11.95
N GLU A 92 4.31 -8.23 11.07
CA GLU A 92 4.85 -6.88 11.37
C GLU A 92 3.74 -5.84 11.54
N VAL A 93 2.66 -5.91 10.74
CA VAL A 93 1.48 -5.05 10.94
C VAL A 93 0.93 -5.22 12.35
N LEU A 94 0.72 -6.47 12.81
CA LEU A 94 0.19 -6.76 14.14
C LEU A 94 1.20 -6.45 15.27
N ARG A 95 2.51 -6.51 14.99
CA ARG A 95 3.54 -6.10 15.94
C ARG A 95 3.49 -4.58 16.19
N ILE A 96 3.24 -3.80 15.14
CA ILE A 96 3.18 -2.33 15.21
C ILE A 96 1.81 -1.86 15.72
N ASP A 97 0.73 -2.46 15.23
CA ASP A 97 -0.65 -2.20 15.63
C ASP A 97 -1.37 -3.52 15.97
N PRO A 98 -1.33 -3.95 17.25
CA PRO A 98 -1.97 -5.18 17.69
C PRO A 98 -3.50 -5.20 17.51
N ASP A 99 -4.12 -4.04 17.43
CA ASP A 99 -5.57 -3.88 17.27
C ASP A 99 -5.95 -3.61 15.80
N PHE A 100 -5.04 -3.85 14.86
CA PHE A 100 -5.27 -3.62 13.44
C PHE A 100 -6.52 -4.37 12.97
N SER A 101 -7.47 -3.62 12.39
CA SER A 101 -8.72 -4.16 11.87
C SER A 101 -8.77 -4.05 10.35
N ILE A 102 -8.91 -5.19 9.68
CA ILE A 102 -9.11 -5.21 8.21
C ILE A 102 -10.36 -4.41 7.83
N GLU A 103 -11.44 -4.56 8.58
CA GLU A 103 -12.72 -3.91 8.26
C GLU A 103 -12.62 -2.39 8.40
N TYR A 104 -12.01 -1.91 9.48
CA TYR A 104 -11.75 -0.49 9.66
C TYR A 104 -10.86 0.05 8.53
N PHE A 105 -9.74 -0.63 8.26
CA PHE A 105 -8.81 -0.25 7.20
C PHE A 105 -9.50 -0.21 5.83
N ALA A 106 -10.27 -1.25 5.47
CA ALA A 106 -10.97 -1.32 4.20
C ALA A 106 -12.06 -0.24 4.06
N LYS A 107 -12.68 0.18 5.16
CA LYS A 107 -13.67 1.27 5.19
C LYS A 107 -13.03 2.65 5.07
N THR A 108 -11.88 2.87 5.70
CA THR A 108 -11.12 4.12 5.60
C THR A 108 -10.30 4.20 4.32
N SER A 109 -10.04 3.05 3.70
CA SER A 109 -9.28 2.95 2.47
C SER A 109 -10.05 3.64 1.34
N PRO A 110 -9.36 4.43 0.50
CA PRO A 110 -9.98 5.22 -0.55
C PRO A 110 -10.36 4.38 -1.79
N ILE A 111 -10.24 3.05 -1.73
CA ILE A 111 -10.59 2.14 -2.84
C ILE A 111 -12.08 2.26 -3.16
N LYS A 112 -12.37 2.82 -4.33
CA LYS A 112 -13.75 3.04 -4.80
C LYS A 112 -14.37 1.77 -5.37
N ASP A 113 -13.60 0.96 -6.09
CA ASP A 113 -14.11 -0.25 -6.73
C ASP A 113 -14.43 -1.34 -5.69
N PRO A 114 -15.69 -1.80 -5.60
CA PRO A 114 -16.06 -2.90 -4.71
C PRO A 114 -15.31 -4.21 -4.98
N ALA A 115 -14.94 -4.50 -6.22
CA ALA A 115 -14.17 -5.68 -6.58
C ALA A 115 -12.75 -5.60 -6.03
N ASP A 116 -12.08 -4.45 -6.18
CA ASP A 116 -10.74 -4.25 -5.63
C ASP A 116 -10.73 -4.23 -4.11
N ARG A 117 -11.78 -3.69 -3.48
CA ARG A 117 -11.94 -3.76 -2.02
C ARG A 117 -12.11 -5.21 -1.55
N LYS A 118 -12.87 -6.03 -2.26
CA LYS A 118 -13.00 -7.47 -1.96
C LYS A 118 -11.66 -8.20 -2.13
N ARG A 119 -10.91 -7.90 -3.19
CA ARG A 119 -9.56 -8.46 -3.42
C ARG A 119 -8.60 -8.08 -2.29
N LEU A 120 -8.61 -6.81 -1.87
CA LEU A 120 -7.82 -6.32 -0.74
C LEU A 120 -8.11 -7.12 0.54
N ILE A 121 -9.39 -7.21 0.92
CA ILE A 121 -9.81 -7.91 2.14
C ILE A 121 -9.42 -9.39 2.05
N SER A 122 -9.62 -10.02 0.89
CA SER A 122 -9.24 -11.41 0.66
C SER A 122 -7.73 -11.63 0.82
N ALA A 123 -6.91 -10.76 0.23
CA ALA A 123 -5.45 -10.83 0.34
C ALA A 123 -4.98 -10.67 1.80
N LEU A 124 -5.53 -9.71 2.54
CA LEU A 124 -5.20 -9.50 3.95
C LEU A 124 -5.61 -10.70 4.83
N ARG A 125 -6.77 -11.29 4.57
CA ARG A 125 -7.20 -12.51 5.27
C ARG A 125 -6.31 -13.71 4.97
N LYS A 126 -5.90 -13.90 3.72
CA LYS A 126 -4.91 -14.94 3.36
C LYS A 126 -3.57 -14.70 4.05
N ALA A 127 -3.18 -13.44 4.24
CA ALA A 127 -1.99 -13.04 5.00
C ALA A 127 -2.12 -13.28 6.52
N GLY A 128 -3.28 -13.72 7.03
CA GLY A 128 -3.48 -14.04 8.44
C GLY A 128 -3.94 -12.87 9.30
N LEU A 129 -4.25 -11.72 8.71
CA LEU A 129 -4.94 -10.63 9.40
C LEU A 129 -6.44 -10.98 9.52
N MET A 130 -7.09 -10.57 10.62
CA MET A 130 -8.50 -10.84 10.88
C MET A 130 -9.37 -9.58 10.85
#